data_AF-C1D7R3-F1
#
_entry.id   AF-C1D7R3-F1
#
_cell.length_a   1.000
_cell.length_b   1.000
_cell.length_c   1.000
_cell.angle_alpha   90.00
_cell.angle_beta   90.00
_cell.angle_gamma   90.00
#
_symmetry.space_group_name_H-M   'P 1'
#
loop_
_entity.id
_entity.type
_entity.pdbx_description
1 polymer ?
#
loop_
_entity_poly.entity_id
_entity_poly.type
_entity_poly.pdbx_seq_one_letter_code
_entity_poly.pdbx_strand_id
1 'polypeptide(L)' 'MKMLVPVNEKGYRIGHHHHNAVLTDRDVELVRILHEHDGKSYGWLALKFEVPKSTIAAICQYKRRAQTVAGWKAI' A
#
# COMPACT_ATOMS: atom_id res chain seq x y z
N MET A 1 19.59 -14.35 -10.09
CA MET A 1 19.64 -13.79 -8.73
C MET A 1 18.25 -13.93 -8.14
N LYS A 2 18.07 -14.57 -6.97
CA LYS A 2 16.73 -14.74 -6.39
C LYS A 2 16.35 -13.46 -5.64
N MET A 3 15.15 -12.93 -5.88
CA MET A 3 14.62 -11.77 -5.19
C MET A 3 13.86 -12.23 -3.94
N LEU A 4 14.17 -11.63 -2.78
CA LEU A 4 13.44 -11.90 -1.54
C LEU A 4 12.20 -11.01 -1.48
N VAL A 5 11.04 -11.63 -1.27
CA VAL A 5 9.75 -10.94 -1.17
C VAL A 5 9.10 -11.19 0.19
N PRO A 6 8.65 -10.14 0.89
CA PRO A 6 7.99 -10.27 2.18
C PRO A 6 6.62 -10.93 2.02
N VAL A 7 6.27 -11.79 2.97
CA VAL A 7 4.96 -12.45 3.05
C VAL A 7 4.32 -12.30 4.42
N ASN A 8 2.99 -12.39 4.47
CA ASN A 8 2.23 -12.47 5.73
C ASN A 8 2.20 -13.90 6.30
N GLU A 9 1.52 -14.09 7.43
CA GLU A 9 1.37 -15.38 8.12
C GLU A 9 0.75 -16.48 7.26
N LYS A 10 -0.06 -16.12 6.27
CA LYS A 10 -0.67 -17.06 5.31
C LYS A 10 0.24 -17.33 4.11
N GLY A 11 1.43 -16.75 4.07
CA GLY A 11 2.40 -16.90 2.99
C GLY A 11 2.09 -16.09 1.72
N TYR A 12 1.17 -15.12 1.77
CA TYR A 12 0.87 -14.23 0.64
C TYR A 12 1.84 -13.03 0.62
N ARG A 13 2.25 -12.62 -0.59
CA ARG A 13 3.10 -11.43 -0.79
C ARG A 13 2.38 -10.17 -0.28
N ILE A 14 3.12 -9.29 0.39
CA ILE A 14 2.56 -8.05 0.96
C ILE A 14 3.29 -6.81 0.46
N GLY A 15 2.74 -5.63 0.79
CA GLY A 15 3.28 -4.34 0.36
C GLY A 15 3.18 -4.16 -1.14
N HIS A 16 4.18 -3.50 -1.73
CA HIS A 16 4.24 -3.28 -3.18
C HIS A 16 4.52 -4.55 -3.99
N HIS A 17 4.89 -5.66 -3.33
CA HIS A 17 5.10 -6.95 -4.01
C HIS A 17 3.83 -7.77 -4.18
N HIS A 18 2.69 -7.29 -3.66
CA HIS A 18 1.40 -7.91 -3.92
C HIS A 18 1.05 -7.78 -5.41
N HIS A 19 0.57 -8.85 -6.03
CA HIS A 19 0.33 -8.92 -7.49
C HIS A 19 -0.62 -7.84 -8.04
N ASN A 20 -1.57 -7.36 -7.22
CA ASN A 20 -2.48 -6.26 -7.55
C ASN A 20 -2.03 -4.89 -7.01
N ALA A 21 -0.80 -4.75 -6.52
CA ALA A 21 -0.33 -3.47 -6.01
C ALA A 21 -0.04 -2.51 -7.17
N VAL A 22 -0.83 -1.44 -7.26
CA VAL A 22 -0.58 -0.33 -8.19
C VAL A 22 0.34 0.71 -7.56
N LEU A 23 0.19 0.94 -6.25
CA LEU A 23 0.98 1.91 -5.48
C LEU A 23 2.17 1.25 -4.79
N THR A 24 3.34 1.89 -4.85
CA THR A 24 4.51 1.45 -4.09
C THR A 24 4.30 1.64 -2.58
N ASP A 25 5.17 1.09 -1.73
CA ASP A 25 5.09 1.37 -0.28
C ASP A 25 5.36 2.84 0.02
N ARG A 26 6.24 3.48 -0.76
CA ARG A 26 6.49 4.93 -0.67
C ARG A 26 5.25 5.75 -1.03
N ASP A 27 4.51 5.35 -2.07
CA ASP A 27 3.29 6.08 -2.46
C ASP A 27 2.22 5.98 -1.38
N VAL A 28 2.06 4.81 -0.76
CA VAL A 28 1.13 4.62 0.35
C VAL A 28 1.49 5.49 1.54
N GLU A 29 2.77 5.59 1.86
CA GLU A 29 3.24 6.47 2.92
C GLU A 29 2.94 7.94 2.59
N LEU A 30 3.23 8.37 1.36
CA LEU A 30 2.91 9.73 0.91
C LEU A 30 1.40 10.02 0.92
N VAL A 31 0.55 9.06 0.55
CA VAL A 31 -0.91 9.18 0.66
C VAL A 31 -1.32 9.46 2.10
N ARG A 32 -0.76 8.73 3.08
CA ARG A 32 -1.05 8.93 4.50
C ARG A 32 -0.57 10.28 4.97
N ILE A 33 0.65 10.67 4.64
CA ILE A 33 1.22 11.97 5.02
C ILE A 33 0.34 13.12 4.48
N LEU A 34 0.00 13.09 3.19
CA LEU A 34 -0.81 14.13 2.57
C LEU A 34 -2.25 14.16 3.14
N HIS A 35 -2.79 13.03 3.57
CA HIS A 35 -4.11 13.01 4.20
C HIS A 35 -4.07 13.54 5.64
N GLU A 36 -3.16 12.99 6.45
CA GLU A 36 -3.12 13.18 7.90
C GLU A 36 -2.47 14.51 8.30
N HIS A 37 -1.42 14.95 7.59
CA HIS A 37 -0.72 16.20 7.87
C HIS A 37 -1.20 17.37 7.02
N ASP A 38 -1.43 17.15 5.72
CA ASP A 38 -1.81 18.24 4.79
C ASP A 38 -3.34 18.37 4.60
N GLY A 39 -4.12 17.49 5.22
CA GLY A 39 -5.58 17.50 5.15
C GLY A 39 -6.15 17.24 3.75
N LYS A 40 -5.39 16.60 2.84
CA LYS A 40 -5.87 16.34 1.47
C LYS A 40 -7.06 15.38 1.50
N SER A 41 -8.08 15.71 0.71
CA SER A 41 -9.27 14.88 0.57
C SER A 41 -9.00 13.61 -0.25
N TYR A 42 -9.80 12.57 -0.03
CA TYR A 42 -9.67 11.33 -0.81
C TYR A 42 -9.86 11.55 -2.32
N GLY A 43 -10.66 12.53 -2.73
CA GLY A 43 -10.86 12.84 -4.14
C GLY A 43 -9.61 13.45 -4.77
N TRP A 44 -8.96 14.39 -4.07
CA TRP A 44 -7.71 14.97 -4.52
C TRP A 44 -6.61 13.91 -4.63
N LEU A 45 -6.49 13.04 -3.63
CA LEU A 45 -5.52 11.95 -3.62
C LEU A 45 -5.79 10.92 -4.73
N ALA A 46 -7.05 10.58 -4.98
CA ALA A 46 -7.43 9.66 -6.06
C ALA A 46 -6.98 10.17 -7.44
N LEU A 47 -7.17 11.47 -7.71
CA LEU A 47 -6.67 12.12 -8.92
C LEU A 47 -5.14 12.14 -8.95
N LYS A 48 -4.49 12.50 -7.85
CA LYS A 48 -3.02 12.64 -7.78
C LYS A 48 -2.28 11.32 -8.00
N PHE A 49 -2.81 10.23 -7.46
CA PHE A 49 -2.20 8.90 -7.51
C PHE A 49 -2.85 7.98 -8.54
N GLU A 50 -3.79 8.49 -9.34
CA GLU A 50 -4.47 7.79 -10.44
C GLU A 50 -5.09 6.44 -10.02
N VAL A 51 -5.64 6.38 -8.81
CA VAL A 51 -6.32 5.21 -8.26
C VAL A 51 -7.73 5.53 -7.82
N PRO A 52 -8.65 4.54 -7.78
CA PRO A 52 -10.00 4.77 -7.30
C PRO A 52 -10.04 5.37 -5.89
N LYS A 53 -10.98 6.28 -5.64
CA LYS A 53 -11.20 6.90 -4.33
C LYS A 53 -11.41 5.86 -3.21
N SER A 54 -12.01 4.72 -3.52
CA SER A 54 -12.19 3.61 -2.57
C SER A 54 -10.86 2.97 -2.15
N THR A 55 -9.88 2.90 -3.05
CA THR A 55 -8.51 2.44 -2.74
C THR A 55 -7.83 3.41 -1.79
N ILE A 56 -7.88 4.72 -2.07
CA ILE A 56 -7.36 5.75 -1.16
C ILE A 56 -8.02 5.65 0.22
N ALA A 57 -9.36 5.60 0.27
CA ALA A 57 -10.09 5.51 1.53
C ALA A 57 -9.67 4.28 2.34
N ALA A 58 -9.49 3.12 1.70
CA ALA A 58 -9.03 1.91 2.38
C ALA A 58 -7.59 2.00 2.90
N ILE A 59 -6.72 2.76 2.23
CA ILE A 59 -5.34 3.03 2.66
C ILE A 59 -5.32 3.98 3.86
N CYS A 60 -6.03 5.12 3.77
CA CYS A 60 -6.12 6.12 4.84
C CYS A 60 -6.81 5.55 6.10
N GLN A 61 -7.75 4.62 5.95
CA GLN A 61 -8.42 3.95 7.08
C GLN A 61 -7.66 2.71 7.57
N TYR A 62 -6.45 2.44 7.06
CA TYR A 62 -5.62 1.28 7.41
C TYR A 62 -6.31 -0.08 7.24
N LYS A 63 -7.40 -0.14 6.44
CA LYS A 63 -8.08 -1.39 6.07
C LYS A 63 -7.26 -2.24 5.09
N ARG A 64 -6.37 -1.59 4.34
CA ARG A 64 -5.39 -2.20 3.44
C ARG A 64 -4.01 -1.63 3.72
N ARG A 65 -2.97 -2.33 3.27
CA ARG A 65 -1.55 -1.91 3.42
C ARG A 65 -1.15 -1.68 4.88
N ALA A 66 -1.70 -2.50 5.77
CA ALA A 66 -1.38 -2.57 7.19
C ALA A 66 -1.14 -4.04 7.60
N GLN A 67 -0.30 -4.75 6.82
CA GLN A 67 0.07 -6.14 7.11
C GLN A 67 1.52 -6.20 7.56
N THR A 68 1.79 -7.07 8.53
CA THR A 68 3.13 -7.30 9.08
C THR A 68 3.85 -8.39 8.30
N VAL A 69 5.17 -8.23 8.15
CA VAL A 69 6.05 -9.26 7.58
C VAL A 69 6.13 -10.43 8.57
N ALA A 70 5.75 -11.63 8.13
CA ALA A 70 5.91 -12.87 8.89
C ALA A 70 7.04 -13.76 8.33
N GLY A 71 7.52 -13.49 7.12
CA GLY A 71 8.61 -14.22 6.50
C GLY A 71 9.00 -13.67 5.12
N TRP A 72 9.91 -14.37 4.45
CA TRP A 72 10.45 -13.99 3.14
C TRP A 72 10.46 -15.19 2.19
N LYS A 73 10.04 -14.97 0.94
CA LYS A 73 10.10 -15.97 -0.14
C LYS A 73 11.11 -15.55 -1.20
N ALA A 74 11.93 -16.51 -1.65
CA ALA A 74 12.83 -16.31 -2.77
C ALA A 74 12.09 -16.64 -4.08
N ILE A 75 11.99 -15.67 -4.99
CA ILE A 75 11.43 -15.82 -6.34
C ILE A 75 12.46 -15.49 -7.43
#